data_AF-X0VY59-F1
#
_entry.id   AF-X0VY59-F1
#
_cell.length_a   1.000
_cell.length_b   1.000
_cell.length_c   1.000
_cell.angle_alpha   90.00
_cell.angle_beta   90.00
_cell.angle_gamma   90.00
#
_symmetry.space_group_name_H-M   'P 1'
#
loop_
_entity.id
_entity.type
_entity.pdbx_description
1 polymer ?
#
loop_
_entity_poly.entity_id
_entity_poly.type
_entity_poly.pdbx_seq_one_letter_code
_entity_poly.pdbx_strand_id
1 'polypeptide(L)'
;MSFKDVVDAVDQGPKRRRDRLIAVYIGILAVALAICSMGAGNATKDTMTSNIESANTWAFFQAKNIRRHVLRLQIDELEVLQAAEPELTERARSVIADKIKRYREKEAHLSSDPETGEGLKELLVKGKSLEAQRDLAMRKDRYFDYGLALLQIAIV
;
A
#
# COMPACT_ATOMS: atom_id res chain seq x y z
N MET A 1 -22.20 25.91 -62.17
CA MET A 1 -22.24 26.14 -60.71
C MET A 1 -23.46 26.99 -60.42
N SER A 2 -24.39 26.47 -59.62
CA SER A 2 -25.63 27.16 -59.27
C SER A 2 -25.32 28.28 -58.28
N PHE A 3 -26.08 29.38 -58.31
CA PHE A 3 -25.95 30.50 -57.36
C PHE A 3 -26.09 30.03 -55.89
N LYS A 4 -26.83 28.93 -55.67
CA LYS A 4 -26.93 28.22 -54.39
C LYS A 4 -25.59 27.64 -53.92
N ASP A 5 -24.80 27.05 -54.81
CA ASP A 5 -23.50 26.45 -54.46
C ASP A 5 -22.49 27.51 -54.00
N VAL A 6 -22.57 28.71 -54.57
CA VAL A 6 -21.71 29.85 -54.20
C VAL A 6 -22.15 30.46 -52.86
N VAL A 7 -23.46 30.58 -52.62
CA VAL A 7 -24.00 31.06 -51.34
C VAL A 7 -23.72 30.06 -50.21
N ASP A 8 -23.85 28.76 -50.45
CA ASP A 8 -23.50 27.71 -49.49
C ASP A 8 -21.99 27.65 -49.24
N ALA A 9 -21.15 27.90 -50.25
CA ALA A 9 -19.70 27.97 -50.08
C ALA A 9 -19.26 29.20 -49.24
N VAL A 10 -19.95 30.34 -49.40
CA VAL A 10 -19.70 31.56 -48.62
C VAL A 10 -20.20 31.41 -47.17
N ASP A 11 -21.36 30.78 -46.95
CA ASP A 11 -21.92 30.51 -45.61
C ASP A 11 -21.15 29.40 -44.86
N GLN A 12 -20.46 28.51 -45.59
CA GLN A 12 -19.55 27.50 -45.02
C GLN A 12 -18.19 28.05 -44.58
N GLY A 13 -17.75 29.22 -45.05
CA GLY A 13 -16.45 29.81 -44.70
C GLY A 13 -16.22 30.02 -43.19
N PRO A 14 -17.15 30.68 -42.46
CA PRO A 14 -17.07 30.84 -41.01
C PRO A 14 -17.32 29.53 -40.25
N LYS A 15 -18.19 28.65 -40.76
CA LYS A 15 -18.45 27.32 -40.18
C LYS A 15 -17.19 26.45 -40.20
N ARG A 16 -16.52 26.31 -41.35
CA ARG A 16 -15.27 25.56 -41.50
C ARG A 16 -14.13 26.08 -40.62
N ARG A 17 -14.04 27.41 -40.40
CA ARG A 17 -13.04 28.00 -39.50
C ARG A 17 -13.32 27.65 -38.04
N ARG A 18 -14.58 27.74 -37.58
CA ARG A 18 -14.97 27.29 -36.24
C ARG A 18 -14.75 25.80 -36.06
N ASP A 19 -15.15 24.97 -37.03
CA ASP A 19 -15.00 23.51 -36.95
C ASP A 19 -13.52 23.12 -36.84
N ARG A 20 -12.64 23.81 -37.58
CA ARG A 20 -11.19 23.65 -37.46
C ARG A 20 -10.66 24.09 -36.09
N LEU A 21 -11.15 25.20 -35.54
CA LEU A 21 -10.76 25.67 -34.20
C LEU A 21 -11.23 24.70 -33.10
N ILE A 22 -12.45 24.17 -33.22
CA ILE A 22 -13.01 23.14 -32.31
C ILE A 22 -12.19 21.86 -32.40
N ALA A 23 -11.83 21.40 -33.61
CA ALA A 23 -11.00 20.21 -33.80
C ALA A 23 -9.60 20.37 -33.18
N VAL A 24 -8.97 21.55 -33.33
CA VAL A 24 -7.68 21.85 -32.69
C VAL A 24 -7.82 21.88 -31.16
N TYR A 25 -8.89 22.48 -30.64
CA TYR A 25 -9.15 22.52 -29.20
C TYR A 25 -9.33 21.12 -28.60
N ILE A 26 -10.14 20.26 -29.23
CA ILE A 26 -10.32 18.86 -28.83
C ILE A 26 -8.99 18.11 -28.91
N GLY A 27 -8.17 18.35 -29.95
CA GLY A 27 -6.84 17.74 -30.08
C GLY A 27 -5.90 18.12 -28.92
N ILE A 28 -5.89 19.38 -28.50
CA ILE A 28 -5.09 19.84 -27.34
C ILE A 28 -5.59 19.18 -26.05
N LEU A 29 -6.91 19.13 -25.83
CA LEU A 29 -7.49 18.46 -24.67
C LEU A 29 -7.19 16.95 -24.65
N ALA A 30 -7.22 16.28 -25.80
CA ALA A 30 -6.90 14.87 -25.92
C ALA A 30 -5.42 14.57 -25.60
N VAL A 31 -4.49 15.42 -26.04
CA VAL A 31 -3.08 15.30 -25.67
C VAL A 31 -2.87 15.53 -24.17
N ALA A 32 -3.53 16.55 -23.60
CA ALA A 32 -3.50 16.78 -22.15
C ALA A 32 -4.06 15.58 -21.36
N LEU A 33 -5.19 15.02 -21.81
CA LEU A 33 -5.80 13.81 -21.24
C LEU A 33 -4.84 12.61 -21.31
N ALA A 34 -4.16 12.41 -22.44
CA ALA A 34 -3.21 11.31 -22.60
C ALA A 34 -2.02 11.42 -21.64
N ILE A 35 -1.48 12.63 -21.44
CA ILE A 35 -0.40 12.89 -20.47
C ILE A 35 -0.90 12.63 -19.04
N CYS A 36 -2.08 13.13 -18.69
CA CYS A 36 -2.69 12.89 -17.37
C CYS A 36 -2.96 11.40 -17.12
N SER A 37 -3.45 10.66 -18.13
CA SER A 37 -3.75 9.22 -18.04
C SER A 37 -2.48 8.39 -17.83
N MET A 38 -1.39 8.73 -18.52
CA MET A 38 -0.08 8.09 -18.30
C MET A 38 0.46 8.37 -16.89
N GLY A 39 0.33 9.61 -16.42
CA GLY A 39 0.72 10.00 -15.06
C GLY A 39 -0.08 9.26 -13.98
N ALA A 40 -1.40 9.21 -14.13
CA ALA A 40 -2.29 8.48 -13.22
C ALA A 40 -1.96 6.98 -13.19
N GLY A 41 -1.75 6.36 -14.37
CA GLY A 41 -1.38 4.95 -14.44
C GLY A 41 -0.06 4.60 -13.74
N ASN A 42 0.91 5.53 -13.72
CA ASN A 42 2.15 5.35 -12.95
C ASN A 42 1.92 5.57 -11.45
N ALA A 43 1.17 6.60 -11.06
CA ALA A 43 0.85 6.86 -9.66
C ALA A 43 0.05 5.71 -9.01
N THR A 44 -0.89 5.10 -9.75
CA THR A 44 -1.62 3.90 -9.29
C THR A 44 -0.68 2.71 -9.06
N LYS A 45 0.34 2.52 -9.91
CA LYS A 45 1.33 1.45 -9.70
C LYS A 45 2.15 1.68 -8.44
N ASP A 46 2.62 2.91 -8.24
CA ASP A 46 3.43 3.26 -7.07
C ASP A 46 2.63 3.12 -5.77
N THR A 47 1.37 3.58 -5.77
CA THR A 47 0.46 3.40 -4.62
C THR A 47 0.16 1.92 -4.38
N MET A 48 -0.04 1.12 -5.42
CA MET A 48 -0.28 -0.32 -5.28
C MET A 48 0.94 -1.05 -4.73
N THR A 49 2.16 -0.73 -5.19
CA THR A 49 3.40 -1.29 -4.64
C THR A 49 3.55 -0.91 -3.16
N SER A 50 3.35 0.36 -2.81
CA SER A 50 3.39 0.83 -1.41
C SER A 50 2.36 0.13 -0.52
N ASN A 51 1.15 -0.11 -1.05
CA ASN A 51 0.11 -0.90 -0.37
C ASN A 51 0.57 -2.33 -0.10
N ILE A 52 1.16 -3.00 -1.10
CA ILE A 52 1.66 -4.37 -0.98
C ILE A 52 2.78 -4.45 0.06
N GLU A 53 3.73 -3.51 0.04
CA GLU A 53 4.82 -3.46 1.02
C GLU A 53 4.32 -3.24 2.45
N SER A 54 3.37 -2.33 2.64
CA SER A 54 2.72 -2.10 3.93
C SER A 54 1.97 -3.35 4.41
N ALA A 55 1.20 -3.99 3.53
CA ALA A 55 0.47 -5.22 3.84
C ALA A 55 1.40 -6.37 4.21
N ASN A 56 2.48 -6.58 3.45
CA ASN A 56 3.49 -7.59 3.72
C ASN A 56 4.18 -7.35 5.08
N THR A 57 4.51 -6.09 5.40
CA THR A 57 5.10 -5.72 6.69
C THR A 57 4.18 -6.06 7.85
N TRP A 58 2.89 -5.74 7.73
CA TRP A 58 1.89 -6.08 8.74
C TRP A 58 1.64 -7.59 8.87
N ALA A 59 1.59 -8.31 7.75
CA ALA A 59 1.48 -9.77 7.76
C ALA A 59 2.65 -10.41 8.50
N PHE A 60 3.87 -9.92 8.26
CA PHE A 60 5.06 -10.40 8.93
C PHE A 60 5.09 -10.06 10.42
N PHE A 61 4.67 -8.84 10.80
CA PHE A 61 4.46 -8.46 12.19
C PHE A 61 3.48 -9.40 12.89
N GLN A 62 2.33 -9.68 12.28
CA GLN A 62 1.32 -10.60 12.82
C GLN A 62 1.88 -12.01 12.99
N ALA A 63 2.58 -12.54 11.98
CA ALA A 63 3.19 -13.87 12.04
C ALA A 63 4.22 -13.98 13.18
N LYS A 64 5.10 -12.99 13.35
CA LYS A 64 6.05 -12.96 14.48
C LYS A 64 5.34 -12.83 15.82
N ASN A 65 4.27 -12.05 15.91
CA ASN A 65 3.53 -11.90 17.15
C ASN A 65 2.82 -13.21 17.55
N ILE A 66 2.26 -13.94 16.59
CA ILE A 66 1.69 -15.28 16.82
C ILE A 66 2.79 -16.24 17.32
N ARG A 67 3.96 -16.27 16.66
CA ARG A 67 5.07 -17.11 17.09
C ARG A 67 5.52 -16.79 18.52
N ARG A 68 5.54 -15.51 18.89
CA ARG A 68 5.82 -15.07 20.26
C ARG A 68 4.75 -15.56 21.24
N HIS A 69 3.47 -15.46 20.89
CA HIS A 69 2.39 -15.97 21.73
C HIS A 69 2.47 -17.49 21.94
N VAL A 70 2.83 -18.26 20.91
CA VAL A 70 3.04 -19.72 21.05
C VAL A 70 4.18 -20.02 22.03
N LEU A 71 5.29 -19.27 21.98
CA LEU A 71 6.39 -19.45 22.94
C LEU A 71 5.97 -19.12 24.37
N ARG A 72 5.21 -18.03 24.57
CA ARG A 72 4.66 -17.67 25.89
C ARG A 72 3.76 -18.78 26.43
N LEU A 73 2.85 -19.29 25.60
CA LEU A 73 1.95 -20.37 25.99
C LEU A 73 2.74 -21.62 26.42
N GLN A 74 3.81 -21.96 25.70
CA GLN A 74 4.68 -23.09 26.05
C GLN A 74 5.47 -22.85 27.35
N ILE A 75 5.89 -21.60 27.61
CA ILE A 75 6.54 -21.24 28.88
C ILE A 75 5.54 -21.40 30.03
N ASP A 76 4.33 -20.85 29.88
CA ASP A 76 3.27 -20.91 30.89
C ASP A 76 2.90 -22.38 31.20
N GLU A 77 2.79 -23.23 30.17
CA GLU A 77 2.51 -24.66 30.33
C GLU A 77 3.62 -25.38 31.13
N LEU A 78 4.90 -25.08 30.84
CA LEU A 78 6.04 -25.65 31.57
C LEU A 78 6.11 -25.15 33.02
N GLU A 79 5.79 -23.88 33.25
CA GLU A 79 5.72 -23.29 34.60
C GLU A 79 4.59 -23.91 35.43
N VAL A 80 3.41 -24.11 34.83
CA VAL A 80 2.28 -24.80 35.47
C VAL A 80 2.62 -26.26 35.77
N LEU A 81 3.26 -26.97 34.85
CA LEU A 81 3.70 -28.35 35.07
C LEU A 81 4.66 -28.45 36.26
N GLN A 82 5.63 -27.53 36.34
CA GLN A 82 6.58 -27.47 37.45
C GLN A 82 5.90 -27.18 38.79
N ALA A 83 4.84 -26.36 38.79
CA ALA A 83 4.06 -26.06 39.99
C ALA A 83 3.11 -27.20 40.41
N ALA A 84 2.58 -27.95 39.44
CA ALA A 84 1.64 -29.05 39.67
C ALA A 84 2.31 -30.34 40.18
N GLU A 85 3.59 -30.56 39.85
CA GLU A 85 4.33 -31.77 40.24
C GLU A 85 5.50 -31.46 41.20
N PRO A 86 5.24 -31.32 42.51
CA PRO A 86 6.29 -31.03 43.50
C PRO A 86 7.29 -32.19 43.69
N GLU A 87 6.94 -33.41 43.27
CA GLU A 87 7.79 -34.62 43.36
C GLU A 87 8.77 -34.77 42.18
N LEU A 88 8.84 -33.81 41.26
CA LEU A 88 9.79 -33.86 40.15
C LEU A 88 11.23 -34.02 40.64
N THR A 89 11.94 -35.00 40.06
CA THR A 89 13.37 -35.19 40.30
C THR A 89 14.16 -33.92 39.95
N GLU A 90 15.28 -33.70 40.63
CA GLU A 90 16.15 -32.52 40.37
C GLU A 90 16.58 -32.42 38.91
N ARG A 91 16.80 -33.57 38.26
CA ARG A 91 17.12 -33.65 36.83
C ARG A 91 15.96 -33.22 35.93
N ALA A 92 14.72 -33.55 36.29
CA ALA A 92 13.55 -33.13 35.51
C ALA A 92 13.30 -31.62 35.65
N ARG A 93 13.46 -31.08 36.86
CA ARG A 93 13.37 -29.63 37.12
C ARG A 93 14.41 -28.83 36.35
N SER A 94 15.67 -29.28 36.31
CA SER A 94 16.71 -28.58 35.55
C SER A 94 16.45 -28.56 34.05
N VAL A 95 15.96 -29.67 33.46
CA VAL A 95 15.59 -29.73 32.04
C VAL A 95 14.43 -28.78 31.70
N ILE A 96 13.43 -28.69 32.57
CA ILE A 96 12.29 -27.77 32.39
C ILE A 96 12.77 -26.31 32.48
N ALA A 97 13.57 -25.97 33.51
CA ALA A 97 14.14 -24.64 33.67
C ALA A 97 15.00 -24.20 32.47
N ASP A 98 15.82 -25.11 31.94
CA ASP A 98 16.62 -24.88 30.73
C ASP A 98 15.75 -24.61 29.49
N LYS A 99 14.63 -25.33 29.34
CA LYS A 99 13.67 -25.11 28.24
C LYS A 99 13.00 -23.74 28.38
N ILE A 100 12.52 -23.40 29.57
CA ILE A 100 11.92 -22.09 29.86
C ILE A 100 12.90 -20.97 29.52
N LYS A 101 14.16 -21.08 29.98
CA LYS A 101 15.20 -20.09 29.68
C LYS A 101 15.40 -19.89 28.18
N ARG A 102 15.58 -20.99 27.42
CA ARG A 102 15.75 -20.93 25.96
C ARG A 102 14.54 -20.33 25.25
N TYR A 103 13.33 -20.58 25.73
CA TYR A 103 12.12 -20.01 25.14
C TYR A 103 11.99 -18.52 25.43
N ARG A 104 12.34 -18.07 26.64
CA ARG A 104 12.40 -16.64 26.98
C ARG A 104 13.44 -15.88 26.16
N GLU A 105 14.61 -16.49 25.91
CA GLU A 105 15.63 -15.92 25.02
C GLU A 105 15.10 -15.74 23.59
N LYS A 106 14.42 -16.77 23.04
CA LYS A 106 13.78 -16.68 21.72
C LYS A 106 12.67 -15.63 21.67
N GLU A 107 11.89 -15.51 22.73
CA GLU A 107 10.83 -14.50 22.84
C GLU A 107 11.40 -13.07 22.86
N ALA A 108 12.50 -12.86 23.58
CA ALA A 108 13.21 -11.59 23.63
C ALA A 108 13.74 -11.19 22.25
N HIS A 109 14.36 -12.13 21.53
CA HIS A 109 14.86 -11.91 20.18
C HIS A 109 13.73 -11.61 19.17
N LEU A 110 12.57 -12.27 19.28
CA LEU A 110 11.39 -11.92 18.47
C LEU A 110 10.83 -10.52 18.81
N SER A 111 10.98 -10.07 20.05
CA SER A 111 10.45 -8.79 20.51
C SER A 111 11.32 -7.61 20.11
N SER A 112 12.64 -7.79 20.02
CA SER A 112 13.58 -6.80 19.49
C SER A 112 14.74 -7.53 18.82
N ASP A 113 14.91 -7.22 17.55
CA ASP A 113 16.04 -7.66 16.75
C ASP A 113 16.55 -6.44 15.97
N PRO A 114 17.49 -5.68 16.58
CA PRO A 114 18.07 -4.49 15.96
C PRO A 114 18.97 -4.81 14.78
N GLU A 115 19.53 -6.03 14.70
CA GLU A 115 20.48 -6.41 13.65
C GLU A 115 19.77 -6.62 12.31
N THR A 116 18.60 -7.26 12.32
CA THR A 116 17.80 -7.46 11.11
C THR A 116 16.77 -6.33 10.89
N GLY A 117 16.46 -5.55 11.93
CA GLY A 117 15.38 -4.56 11.89
C GLY A 117 14.00 -5.21 11.79
N GLU A 118 13.91 -6.51 12.06
CA GLU A 118 12.69 -7.30 11.95
C GLU A 118 12.11 -7.73 13.30
N GLY A 119 12.57 -7.15 14.40
CA GLY A 119 11.90 -7.33 15.68
C GLY A 119 10.51 -6.69 15.65
N LEU A 120 9.63 -7.12 16.56
CA LEU A 120 8.25 -6.61 16.59
C LEU A 120 8.17 -5.10 16.79
N LYS A 121 9.10 -4.50 17.55
CA LYS A 121 9.14 -3.06 17.78
C LYS A 121 9.52 -2.31 16.51
N GLU A 122 10.53 -2.82 15.82
CA GLU A 122 11.11 -2.28 14.60
C GLU A 122 10.09 -2.39 13.44
N LEU A 123 9.43 -3.55 13.31
CA LEU A 123 8.34 -3.77 12.35
C LEU A 123 7.12 -2.87 12.59
N LEU A 124 6.78 -2.59 13.85
CA LEU A 124 5.67 -1.69 14.18
C LEU A 124 5.97 -0.26 13.72
N VAL A 125 7.19 0.22 13.98
CA VAL A 125 7.62 1.55 13.52
C VAL A 125 7.64 1.61 11.99
N LYS A 126 8.22 0.59 11.34
CA LYS A 126 8.26 0.46 9.88
C LYS A 126 6.85 0.45 9.27
N GLY A 127 5.95 -0.37 9.79
CA GLY A 127 4.55 -0.46 9.32
C GLY A 127 3.82 0.87 9.41
N LYS A 128 3.92 1.58 10.55
CA LYS A 128 3.31 2.91 10.71
C LYS A 128 3.89 3.95 9.75
N SER A 129 5.20 3.89 9.49
CA SER A 129 5.84 4.80 8.55
C SER A 129 5.37 4.58 7.12
N LEU A 130 5.15 3.32 6.72
CA LEU A 130 4.63 2.95 5.40
C LEU A 130 3.16 3.35 5.25
N GLU A 131 2.34 3.17 6.29
CA GLU A 131 0.96 3.66 6.29
C GLU A 131 0.88 5.18 6.12
N ALA A 132 1.72 5.93 6.84
CA ALA A 132 1.75 7.39 6.70
C ALA A 132 2.13 7.83 5.28
N GLN A 133 3.09 7.14 4.65
CA GLN A 133 3.48 7.42 3.27
C GLN A 133 2.38 7.07 2.27
N ARG A 134 1.74 5.91 2.44
CA ARG A 134 0.59 5.49 1.64
C ARG A 134 -0.55 6.50 1.74
N ASP A 135 -0.94 6.88 2.94
CA ASP A 135 -2.06 7.80 3.18
C ASP A 135 -1.79 9.18 2.56
N LEU A 136 -0.53 9.63 2.55
CA LEU A 136 -0.12 10.85 1.86
C LEU A 136 -0.19 10.70 0.34
N ALA A 137 0.22 9.56 -0.21
CA ALA A 137 0.14 9.26 -1.64
C ALA A 137 -1.31 9.18 -2.13
N MET A 138 -2.18 8.46 -1.41
CA MET A 138 -3.62 8.37 -1.71
C MET A 138 -4.32 9.73 -1.73
N ARG A 139 -3.91 10.66 -0.85
CA ARG A 139 -4.45 12.03 -0.87
C ARG A 139 -4.08 12.79 -2.13
N LYS A 140 -2.87 12.58 -2.67
CA LYS A 140 -2.40 13.23 -3.91
C LYS A 140 -3.08 12.64 -5.14
N ASP A 141 -3.23 11.32 -5.18
CA ASP A 141 -3.86 10.58 -6.29
C ASP A 141 -5.27 11.10 -6.62
N ARG A 142 -6.07 11.37 -5.59
CA ARG A 142 -7.43 11.90 -5.73
C ARG A 142 -7.52 13.21 -6.53
N TYR A 143 -6.48 14.04 -6.55
CA TYR A 143 -6.46 15.26 -7.36
C TYR A 143 -6.24 14.98 -8.84
N PHE A 144 -5.49 13.93 -9.19
CA PHE A 144 -5.31 13.49 -10.57
C PHE A 144 -6.61 12.91 -11.13
N ASP A 145 -7.34 12.14 -10.33
CA ASP A 145 -8.67 11.62 -10.70
C ASP A 145 -9.68 12.74 -11.01
N TYR A 146 -9.70 13.79 -10.18
CA TYR A 146 -10.55 14.95 -10.47
C TYR A 146 -10.12 15.69 -11.74
N GLY A 147 -8.82 15.83 -11.99
CA GLY A 147 -8.30 16.44 -13.22
C GLY A 147 -8.71 15.65 -14.47
N LEU A 148 -8.60 14.32 -14.41
CA LEU A 148 -9.04 13.43 -15.49
C LEU A 148 -10.54 13.51 -15.73
N ALA A 149 -11.35 13.47 -14.66
CA ALA A 149 -12.80 13.57 -14.77
C ALA A 149 -13.24 14.89 -15.40
N LEU A 150 -12.62 16.01 -14.99
CA LEU A 150 -12.92 17.34 -15.54
C LEU A 150 -12.50 17.46 -17.01
N LEU A 151 -11.33 16.93 -17.39
CA LEU A 151 -10.91 16.90 -18.79
C LEU A 151 -11.84 16.06 -19.65
N GLN A 152 -12.32 14.93 -19.13
CA GLN A 152 -13.26 14.07 -19.85
C GLN A 152 -14.62 14.76 -20.03
N ILE A 153 -15.14 15.45 -19.02
CA ILE A 153 -16.34 16.29 -19.14
C ILE A 153 -16.13 17.42 -20.15
N ALA A 154 -14.92 17.99 -20.24
CA ALA A 154 -14.62 19.06 -21.20
C ALA A 154 -14.52 18.58 -22.66
N ILE A 155 -14.32 17.28 -22.88
CA ILE A 155 -14.18 16.66 -24.22
C ILE A 155 -15.51 16.13 -24.76
N VAL A 156 -16.36 15.56 -23.88
CA VAL A 156 -17.68 14.99 -24.23
C VAL A 156 -18.70 16.09 -24.53
#